data_AF-P08655-F1
#
_entry.id   AF-P08655-F1
#
_cell.length_a   1.000
_cell.length_b   1.000
_cell.length_c   1.000
_cell.angle_alpha   90.00
_cell.angle_beta   90.00
_cell.angle_gamma   90.00
#
_symmetry.space_group_name_H-M   'P 1'
#
loop_
_entity.id
_entity.type
_entity.pdbx_description
1 polymer ?
#
loop_
_entity_poly.entity_id
_entity_poly.type
_entity_poly.pdbx_seq_one_letter_code
_entity_poly.pdbx_strand_id
1 'polypeptide(L)'
;MNLEKGNIERKKHGVHVNEYLQSVSNPNVYAAGDAAATDGLPLTPVASADSHVVASNLLKGNSKKIEYPVIPSAVFTVPKMASVGMSEEEAKNSGRNIKVKQKNISDWFTYKRTNEDFAAFKVLIDEDHDQIVGAHLISNEADELINHFATAIRFGISTKELKQMIFAYPTAASDIAHML
;
A
#
# COMPACT_ATOMS: atom_id res chain seq x y z
N MET A 1 23.96 3.30 17.81
CA MET A 1 23.71 4.58 18.50
C MET A 1 23.54 4.28 19.97
N ASN A 2 24.31 4.94 20.85
CA ASN A 2 24.23 4.78 22.31
C ASN A 2 22.98 5.48 22.86
N LEU A 3 21.80 4.97 22.50
CA LEU A 3 20.49 5.60 22.72
C LEU A 3 20.24 5.92 24.20
N GLU A 4 20.76 5.09 25.09
CA GLU A 4 20.72 5.26 26.54
C GLU A 4 21.36 6.57 27.00
N LYS A 5 22.45 7.02 26.35
CA LYS A 5 23.08 8.31 26.69
C LYS A 5 22.22 9.51 26.31
N GLY A 6 21.29 9.33 25.38
CA GLY A 6 20.31 10.33 24.98
C GLY A 6 18.97 10.22 25.71
N ASN A 7 18.82 9.33 26.68
CA ASN A 7 17.52 9.00 27.27
C ASN A 7 16.46 8.61 26.21
N ILE A 8 16.86 7.81 25.21
CA ILE A 8 15.99 7.39 24.10
C ILE A 8 15.60 5.92 24.29
N GLU A 9 14.33 5.68 24.58
CA GLU A 9 13.71 4.37 24.65
C GLU A 9 13.61 3.74 23.26
N ARG A 10 13.88 2.43 23.18
CA ARG A 10 13.71 1.62 21.97
C ARG A 10 12.80 0.43 22.22
N LYS A 11 12.03 0.07 21.22
CA LYS A 11 11.36 -1.23 21.07
C LYS A 11 12.21 -2.17 20.22
N LYS A 12 11.74 -3.40 20.01
CA LYS A 12 12.42 -4.41 19.18
C LYS A 12 12.75 -3.91 17.77
N HIS A 13 11.87 -3.08 17.20
CA HIS A 13 11.93 -2.66 15.79
C HIS A 13 12.41 -1.21 15.59
N GLY A 14 12.78 -0.46 16.63
CA GLY A 14 13.20 0.94 16.46
C GLY A 14 13.05 1.79 17.72
N VAL A 15 13.26 3.09 17.58
CA VAL A 15 13.01 4.10 18.62
C VAL A 15 11.51 4.13 18.92
N HIS A 16 11.15 4.07 20.20
CA HIS A 16 9.74 4.15 20.60
C HIS A 16 9.27 5.61 20.47
N VAL A 17 8.32 5.84 19.58
CA VAL A 17 7.77 7.16 19.27
C VAL A 17 6.26 7.22 19.54
N ASN A 18 5.75 8.43 19.76
CA ASN A 18 4.32 8.73 19.81
C ASN A 18 3.75 9.00 18.40
N GLU A 19 2.47 9.36 18.34
CA GLU A 19 1.73 9.71 17.11
C GLU A 19 2.31 10.89 16.30
N TYR A 20 3.25 11.67 16.87
CA TYR A 20 3.95 12.76 16.20
C TYR A 20 5.35 12.37 15.73
N LEU A 21 5.69 11.08 15.82
CA LEU A 21 7.02 10.52 15.55
C LEU A 21 8.12 11.06 16.49
N GLN A 22 7.72 11.61 17.65
CA GLN A 22 8.61 12.07 18.71
C GLN A 22 8.89 10.93 19.69
N SER A 23 10.14 10.82 20.15
CA SER A 23 10.52 9.84 21.17
C SER A 23 9.68 10.03 22.43
N VAL A 24 9.15 8.93 22.98
CA VAL A 24 8.32 8.95 24.19
C VAL A 24 9.10 9.32 25.46
N SER A 25 10.44 9.21 25.42
CA SER A 25 11.34 9.40 26.55
C SER A 25 12.25 10.62 26.40
N ASN A 26 12.43 11.14 25.18
CA ASN A 26 13.15 12.39 24.95
C ASN A 26 12.37 13.33 23.99
N PRO A 27 11.78 14.43 24.49
CA PRO A 27 10.98 15.34 23.67
C PRO A 27 11.80 16.11 22.60
N ASN A 28 13.13 16.09 22.66
CA ASN A 28 13.99 16.72 21.65
C ASN A 28 14.39 15.76 20.51
N VAL A 29 13.94 14.51 20.55
CA VAL A 29 14.31 13.47 19.59
C VAL A 29 13.09 13.02 18.83
N TYR A 30 13.25 12.88 17.51
CA TYR A 30 12.28 12.29 16.60
C TYR A 30 12.93 11.13 15.86
N ALA A 31 12.12 10.18 15.39
CA ALA A 31 12.57 9.10 14.53
C ALA A 31 11.58 8.90 13.38
N ALA A 32 12.08 8.54 12.21
CA ALA A 32 11.29 8.33 11.00
C ALA A 32 11.80 7.10 10.24
N GLY A 33 10.95 6.54 9.38
CA GLY A 33 11.26 5.36 8.58
C GLY A 33 11.60 4.16 9.45
N ASP A 34 12.43 3.26 8.93
CA ASP A 34 12.79 1.99 9.57
C ASP A 34 13.47 2.13 10.95
N ALA A 35 13.90 3.33 11.33
CA ALA A 35 14.45 3.61 12.66
C ALA A 35 13.37 3.85 13.73
N ALA A 36 12.13 4.11 13.34
CA ALA A 36 11.01 4.36 14.24
C ALA A 36 10.18 3.09 14.43
N ALA A 37 9.82 2.79 15.68
CA ALA A 37 8.93 1.68 16.00
C ALA A 37 7.48 2.11 15.79
N THR A 38 7.03 2.14 14.53
CA THR A 38 5.66 2.44 14.11
C THR A 38 5.01 1.24 13.42
N ASP A 39 3.73 1.36 13.07
CA ASP A 39 3.02 0.38 12.24
C ASP A 39 3.25 0.60 10.73
N GLY A 40 4.12 1.55 10.36
CA GLY A 40 4.50 1.81 8.97
C GLY A 40 5.31 0.66 8.38
N LEU A 41 5.11 0.40 7.09
CA LEU A 41 5.93 -0.59 6.37
C LEU A 41 7.35 -0.04 6.14
N PRO A 42 8.39 -0.88 6.18
CA PRO A 42 9.77 -0.47 5.94
C PRO A 42 10.02 -0.23 4.44
N LEU A 43 9.47 0.88 3.94
CA LEU A 43 9.46 1.27 2.53
C LEU A 43 9.87 2.74 2.38
N THR A 44 10.67 3.04 1.35
CA THR A 44 11.09 4.40 1.01
C THR A 44 9.96 5.45 0.98
N PRO A 45 8.78 5.20 0.35
CA PRO A 45 7.68 6.17 0.40
C PRO A 45 7.11 6.39 1.81
N VAL A 46 7.12 5.37 2.67
CA VAL A 46 6.68 5.48 4.07
C VAL A 46 7.67 6.32 4.87
N ALA A 47 8.97 6.04 4.73
CA ALA A 47 10.02 6.87 5.34
C ALA A 47 9.97 8.33 4.87
N SER A 48 9.60 8.55 3.60
CA SER A 48 9.38 9.90 3.06
C SER A 48 8.17 10.57 3.71
N ALA A 49 7.05 9.87 3.88
CA ALA A 49 5.87 10.40 4.58
C ALA A 49 6.19 10.77 6.04
N ASP A 50 6.90 9.89 6.74
CA ASP A 50 7.38 10.12 8.11
C ASP A 50 8.26 11.37 8.18
N SER A 51 9.20 11.54 7.23
CA SER A 51 10.10 12.69 7.22
C SER A 51 9.37 14.03 7.13
N HIS A 52 8.26 14.10 6.37
CA HIS A 52 7.43 15.29 6.29
C HIS A 52 6.70 15.57 7.61
N VAL A 53 6.26 14.52 8.32
CA VAL A 53 5.63 14.64 9.63
C VAL A 53 6.65 15.12 10.67
N VAL A 54 7.82 14.47 10.74
CA VAL A 54 8.91 14.86 11.64
C VAL A 54 9.37 16.30 11.37
N ALA A 55 9.59 16.69 10.11
CA ALA A 55 10.00 18.05 9.77
C ALA A 55 8.94 19.08 10.19
N SER A 56 7.65 18.79 9.99
CA SER A 56 6.57 19.66 10.45
C SER A 56 6.56 19.79 11.98
N ASN A 57 6.72 18.69 12.70
CA ASN A 57 6.64 18.67 14.15
C ASN A 57 7.85 19.31 14.82
N LEU A 58 9.05 19.17 14.24
CA LEU A 58 10.25 19.87 14.67
C LEU A 58 10.09 21.40 14.53
N LEU A 59 9.47 21.87 13.45
CA LEU A 59 9.38 23.30 13.14
C LEU A 59 8.16 24.00 13.76
N LYS A 60 7.06 23.29 13.96
CA LYS A 60 5.76 23.88 14.36
C LYS A 60 5.24 23.33 15.68
N GLY A 61 6.05 22.52 16.37
CA GLY A 61 5.57 21.65 17.44
C GLY A 61 4.70 20.53 16.90
N ASN A 62 4.37 19.57 17.76
CA ASN A 62 3.55 18.38 17.49
C ASN A 62 2.14 18.74 16.98
N SER A 63 2.06 19.11 15.71
CA SER A 63 0.88 19.65 15.02
C SER A 63 0.35 18.71 13.97
N LYS A 64 1.15 17.72 13.57
CA LYS A 64 0.79 16.73 12.54
C LYS A 64 1.01 15.33 13.08
N LYS A 65 -0.06 14.55 13.18
CA LYS A 65 0.04 13.11 13.48
C LYS A 65 0.46 12.34 12.23
N ILE A 66 1.15 11.22 12.43
CA ILE A 66 1.40 10.27 11.36
C ILE A 66 0.12 9.49 11.08
N GLU A 67 -0.20 9.36 9.79
CA GLU A 67 -1.30 8.54 9.30
C GLU A 67 -0.77 7.71 8.14
N TYR A 68 -0.91 6.39 8.25
CA TYR A 68 -0.55 5.47 7.17
C TYR A 68 -1.83 5.12 6.39
N PRO A 69 -2.01 5.67 5.18
CA PRO A 69 -3.07 5.20 4.29
C PRO A 69 -2.84 3.74 3.90
N VAL A 70 -3.71 3.20 3.04
CA VAL A 70 -3.36 1.97 2.33
C VAL A 70 -2.03 2.18 1.59
N ILE A 71 -1.08 1.28 1.79
CA ILE A 71 0.26 1.36 1.21
C ILE A 71 0.43 0.21 0.22
N PRO A 72 0.62 0.48 -1.08
CA PRO A 72 1.01 -0.56 -2.02
C PRO A 72 2.46 -1.01 -1.74
N SER A 73 2.73 -2.28 -1.98
CA SER A 73 4.07 -2.87 -1.92
C SER A 73 4.35 -3.64 -3.20
N ALA A 74 5.60 -3.64 -3.64
CA ALA A 74 6.03 -4.29 -4.87
C ALA A 74 7.37 -5.02 -4.70
N VAL A 75 7.51 -6.13 -5.41
CA VAL A 75 8.74 -6.90 -5.56
C VAL A 75 9.12 -6.86 -7.04
N PHE A 76 10.27 -6.26 -7.35
CA PHE A 76 10.74 -6.00 -8.71
C PHE A 76 11.49 -7.20 -9.33
N THR A 77 10.93 -8.40 -9.19
CA THR A 77 11.36 -9.60 -9.93
C THR A 77 10.87 -9.56 -11.38
N VAL A 78 11.18 -10.59 -12.16
CA VAL A 78 10.61 -10.80 -13.50
C VAL A 78 9.82 -12.13 -13.50
N PRO A 79 8.47 -12.10 -13.60
CA PRO A 79 7.61 -10.92 -13.56
C PRO A 79 7.61 -10.25 -12.17
N LYS A 80 7.15 -8.99 -12.13
CA LYS A 80 7.00 -8.25 -10.87
C LYS A 80 5.78 -8.75 -10.12
N MET A 81 5.78 -8.58 -8.81
CA MET A 81 4.63 -8.83 -7.95
C MET A 81 4.28 -7.56 -7.20
N ALA A 82 3.00 -7.28 -7.04
CA ALA A 82 2.55 -6.14 -6.25
C ALA A 82 1.26 -6.45 -5.50
N SER A 83 1.09 -5.82 -4.34
CA SER A 83 -0.12 -5.98 -3.53
C SER A 83 -0.47 -4.69 -2.80
N VAL A 84 -1.76 -4.52 -2.53
CA VAL A 84 -2.28 -3.41 -1.71
C VAL A 84 -3.54 -3.86 -0.97
N GLY A 85 -3.75 -3.33 0.23
CA GLY A 85 -4.90 -3.68 1.07
C GLY A 85 -4.76 -5.02 1.78
N MET A 86 -5.89 -5.67 2.04
CA MET A 86 -5.97 -6.94 2.76
C MET A 86 -5.47 -8.11 1.90
N SER A 87 -4.86 -9.09 2.55
CA SER A 87 -4.75 -10.46 2.04
C SER A 87 -6.12 -11.14 2.01
N GLU A 88 -6.22 -12.25 1.26
CA GLU A 88 -7.45 -13.05 1.22
C GLU A 88 -7.79 -13.64 2.60
N GLU A 89 -6.79 -14.00 3.40
CA GLU A 89 -6.98 -14.50 4.76
C GLU A 89 -7.55 -13.41 5.68
N GLU A 90 -6.95 -12.22 5.68
CA GLU A 90 -7.45 -11.07 6.44
C GLU A 90 -8.86 -10.67 5.99
N ALA A 91 -9.13 -10.67 4.69
CA ALA A 91 -10.45 -10.35 4.15
C ALA A 91 -11.51 -11.37 4.61
N LYS A 92 -11.21 -12.68 4.58
CA LYS A 92 -12.11 -13.72 5.11
C LYS A 92 -12.35 -13.59 6.61
N ASN A 93 -11.31 -13.25 7.38
CA ASN A 93 -11.40 -13.08 8.82
C ASN A 93 -12.05 -11.75 9.25
N SER A 94 -12.25 -10.81 8.32
CA SER A 94 -12.85 -9.50 8.60
C SER A 94 -14.36 -9.55 8.88
N GLY A 95 -15.02 -10.68 8.61
CA GLY A 95 -16.48 -10.84 8.72
C GLY A 95 -17.28 -10.15 7.61
N ARG A 96 -16.62 -9.58 6.60
CA ARG A 96 -17.26 -8.95 5.44
C ARG A 96 -17.71 -10.00 4.41
N ASN A 97 -18.69 -9.64 3.58
CA ASN A 97 -19.10 -10.44 2.44
C ASN A 97 -18.09 -10.27 1.28
N ILE A 98 -17.04 -11.10 1.27
CA ILE A 98 -15.92 -10.96 0.33
C ILE A 98 -16.11 -11.83 -0.91
N LYS A 99 -16.11 -11.19 -2.08
CA LYS A 99 -15.91 -11.82 -3.38
C LYS A 99 -14.44 -11.78 -3.78
N VAL A 100 -13.92 -12.94 -4.15
CA VAL A 100 -12.58 -13.08 -4.72
C VAL A 100 -12.70 -13.22 -6.24
N LYS A 101 -12.16 -12.26 -6.99
CA LYS A 101 -12.04 -12.36 -8.45
C LYS A 101 -10.57 -12.53 -8.81
N GLN A 102 -10.24 -13.63 -9.47
CA GLN A 102 -8.86 -13.95 -9.85
C GLN A 102 -8.83 -14.65 -11.21
N LYS A 103 -7.76 -14.42 -11.98
CA LYS A 103 -7.56 -15.09 -13.28
C LYS A 103 -6.08 -15.08 -13.69
N ASN A 104 -5.65 -16.11 -14.41
CA ASN A 104 -4.48 -16.02 -15.29
C ASN A 104 -4.88 -15.19 -16.53
N ILE A 105 -4.09 -14.17 -16.83
CA ILE A 105 -4.33 -13.19 -17.89
C ILE A 105 -3.15 -13.11 -18.87
N SER A 106 -2.23 -14.07 -18.87
CA SER A 106 -1.14 -14.15 -19.84
C SER A 106 -1.64 -14.17 -21.29
N ASP A 107 -2.89 -14.61 -21.51
CA ASP A 107 -3.53 -14.64 -22.82
C ASP A 107 -4.23 -13.33 -23.23
N TRP A 108 -4.26 -12.30 -22.36
CA TRP A 108 -4.85 -11.01 -22.68
C TRP A 108 -3.93 -10.21 -23.61
N PHE A 109 -4.53 -9.39 -24.47
CA PHE A 109 -3.81 -8.65 -25.50
C PHE A 109 -2.66 -7.78 -24.94
N THR A 110 -2.88 -7.15 -23.77
CA THR A 110 -1.89 -6.35 -23.05
C THR A 110 -0.57 -7.08 -22.82
N TYR A 111 -0.64 -8.35 -22.41
CA TYR A 111 0.52 -9.17 -22.06
C TYR A 111 1.04 -9.99 -23.24
N LYS A 112 0.14 -10.45 -24.13
CA LYS A 112 0.53 -11.12 -25.38
C LYS A 112 1.34 -10.20 -26.29
N ARG A 113 1.01 -8.91 -26.38
CA ARG A 113 1.73 -7.97 -27.27
C ARG A 113 3.17 -7.71 -26.82
N THR A 114 3.46 -7.86 -25.53
CA THR A 114 4.80 -7.66 -24.93
C THR A 114 5.54 -8.97 -24.73
N ASN A 115 4.97 -10.10 -25.16
CA ASN A 115 5.52 -11.45 -24.98
C ASN A 115 5.79 -11.77 -23.50
N GLU A 116 4.83 -11.44 -22.64
CA GLU A 116 4.85 -11.79 -21.23
C GLU A 116 4.25 -13.17 -21.00
N ASP A 117 5.08 -14.13 -20.59
CA ASP A 117 4.65 -15.51 -20.35
C ASP A 117 3.72 -15.65 -19.13
N PHE A 118 3.86 -14.78 -18.14
CA PHE A 118 3.19 -14.88 -16.86
C PHE A 118 2.53 -13.56 -16.45
N ALA A 119 1.20 -13.55 -16.45
CA ALA A 119 0.40 -12.49 -15.86
C ALA A 119 -0.82 -13.09 -15.14
N ALA A 120 -1.13 -12.59 -13.94
CA ALA A 120 -2.32 -12.94 -13.20
C ALA A 120 -2.72 -11.83 -12.22
N PHE A 121 -3.97 -11.86 -11.79
CA PHE A 121 -4.49 -10.96 -10.76
C PHE A 121 -5.36 -11.71 -9.75
N LYS A 122 -5.50 -11.11 -8.57
CA LYS A 122 -6.52 -11.40 -7.56
C LYS A 122 -7.00 -10.07 -6.97
N VAL A 123 -8.29 -9.79 -7.06
CA VAL A 123 -8.94 -8.63 -6.45
C VAL A 123 -9.99 -9.14 -5.46
N LEU A 124 -10.00 -8.53 -4.28
CA LEU A 124 -10.91 -8.83 -3.18
C LEU A 124 -11.92 -7.67 -3.08
N ILE A 125 -13.20 -7.99 -3.19
CA ILE A 125 -14.30 -7.02 -3.22
C ILE A 125 -15.24 -7.31 -2.06
N ASP A 126 -15.53 -6.30 -1.24
CA ASP A 126 -16.65 -6.30 -0.31
C ASP A 126 -17.94 -6.06 -1.10
N GLU A 127 -18.76 -7.11 -1.24
CA GLU A 127 -19.98 -7.07 -2.04
C GLU A 127 -21.08 -6.20 -1.41
N ASP A 128 -21.09 -6.06 -0.08
CA ASP A 128 -22.13 -5.31 0.63
C ASP A 128 -21.94 -3.80 0.41
N HIS A 129 -20.68 -3.35 0.31
CA HIS A 129 -20.32 -1.95 0.13
C HIS A 129 -19.84 -1.58 -1.28
N ASP A 130 -19.70 -2.57 -2.18
CA ASP A 130 -19.19 -2.39 -3.56
C ASP A 130 -17.77 -1.77 -3.59
N GLN A 131 -16.92 -2.18 -2.64
CA GLN A 131 -15.57 -1.64 -2.47
C GLN A 131 -14.49 -2.70 -2.65
N ILE A 132 -13.37 -2.31 -3.27
CA ILE A 132 -12.16 -3.12 -3.28
C ILE A 132 -11.53 -3.04 -1.88
N VAL A 133 -11.16 -4.17 -1.31
CA VAL A 133 -10.48 -4.25 0.01
C VAL A 133 -9.05 -4.76 -0.09
N GLY A 134 -8.70 -5.40 -1.21
CA GLY A 134 -7.35 -5.88 -1.48
C GLY A 134 -7.15 -6.21 -2.96
N ALA A 135 -5.92 -6.07 -3.44
CA ALA A 135 -5.52 -6.48 -4.78
C ALA A 135 -4.11 -7.04 -4.75
N HIS A 136 -3.88 -8.08 -5.55
CA HIS A 136 -2.61 -8.78 -5.70
C HIS A 136 -2.38 -9.08 -7.19
N LEU A 137 -1.24 -8.66 -7.72
CA LEU A 137 -0.94 -8.68 -9.15
C LEU A 137 0.41 -9.34 -9.38
N ILE A 138 0.53 -10.08 -10.48
CA ILE A 138 1.81 -10.57 -11.01
C ILE A 138 1.82 -10.32 -12.53
N SER A 139 2.79 -9.54 -13.01
CA SER A 139 3.06 -9.23 -14.44
C SER A 139 4.24 -8.24 -14.50
N ASN A 140 4.73 -7.87 -15.69
CA ASN A 140 5.73 -6.79 -15.79
C ASN A 140 5.16 -5.40 -15.49
N GLU A 141 3.84 -5.26 -15.48
CA GLU A 141 3.11 -4.01 -15.23
C GLU A 141 2.53 -3.93 -13.80
N ALA A 142 2.80 -4.94 -12.95
CA ALA A 142 2.15 -5.07 -11.64
C ALA A 142 2.43 -3.89 -10.70
N ASP A 143 3.65 -3.34 -10.73
CA ASP A 143 4.12 -2.20 -9.94
C ASP A 143 3.40 -0.89 -10.27
N GLU A 144 3.06 -0.67 -11.53
CA GLU A 144 2.30 0.52 -11.95
C GLU A 144 0.79 0.31 -11.79
N LEU A 145 0.30 -0.88 -12.15
CA LEU A 145 -1.12 -1.19 -12.09
C LEU A 145 -1.65 -1.19 -10.65
N ILE A 146 -0.85 -1.63 -9.66
CA ILE A 146 -1.26 -1.68 -8.26
C ILE A 146 -1.65 -0.29 -7.71
N ASN A 147 -1.05 0.79 -8.22
CA ASN A 147 -1.31 2.16 -7.78
C ASN A 147 -2.76 2.60 -8.11
N HIS A 148 -3.37 2.01 -9.13
CA HIS A 148 -4.78 2.26 -9.47
C HIS A 148 -5.71 1.63 -8.42
N PHE A 149 -5.40 0.40 -7.99
CA PHE A 149 -6.10 -0.25 -6.89
C PHE A 149 -5.86 0.48 -5.56
N ALA A 150 -4.63 0.91 -5.29
CA ALA A 150 -4.31 1.71 -4.09
C ALA A 150 -5.14 3.00 -4.04
N THR A 151 -5.26 3.69 -5.18
CA THR A 151 -6.10 4.88 -5.33
C THR A 151 -7.57 4.57 -5.07
N ALA A 152 -8.11 3.51 -5.67
CA ALA A 152 -9.49 3.10 -5.48
C ALA A 152 -9.81 2.78 -4.01
N ILE A 153 -8.94 2.01 -3.33
CA ILE A 153 -9.08 1.67 -1.92
C ILE A 153 -8.98 2.94 -1.05
N ARG A 154 -7.98 3.79 -1.29
CA ARG A 154 -7.75 5.01 -0.48
C ARG A 154 -8.95 5.96 -0.52
N PHE A 155 -9.55 6.13 -1.69
CA PHE A 155 -10.64 7.09 -1.89
C PHE A 155 -12.02 6.44 -1.90
N GLY A 156 -12.12 5.13 -1.63
CA GLY A 156 -13.40 4.42 -1.57
C GLY A 156 -14.15 4.37 -2.89
N ILE A 157 -13.45 4.39 -4.02
CA ILE A 157 -14.05 4.33 -5.36
C ILE A 157 -14.70 2.95 -5.53
N SER A 158 -16.00 2.94 -5.85
CA SER A 158 -16.74 1.70 -6.01
C SER A 158 -16.31 0.93 -7.26
N THR A 159 -16.56 -0.38 -7.29
CA THR A 159 -16.23 -1.17 -8.49
C THR A 159 -17.05 -0.73 -9.70
N LYS A 160 -18.27 -0.24 -9.49
CA LYS A 160 -19.12 0.34 -10.54
C LYS A 160 -18.55 1.62 -11.12
N GLU A 161 -18.12 2.56 -10.28
CA GLU A 161 -17.47 3.79 -10.74
C GLU A 161 -16.18 3.48 -11.51
N LEU A 162 -15.37 2.55 -11.00
CA LEU A 162 -14.12 2.18 -11.65
C LEU A 162 -14.36 1.50 -13.01
N LYS A 163 -15.44 0.71 -13.17
CA LYS A 163 -15.87 0.12 -14.46
C LYS A 163 -16.40 1.15 -15.47
N GLN A 164 -16.87 2.32 -15.01
CA GLN A 164 -17.35 3.38 -15.90
C GLN A 164 -16.22 4.22 -16.50
N MET A 165 -15.00 4.09 -15.99
CA MET A 165 -13.85 4.78 -16.54
C MET A 165 -13.50 4.29 -17.95
N ILE A 166 -13.21 5.24 -18.83
CA ILE A 166 -12.60 4.97 -20.14
C ILE A 166 -11.08 5.06 -19.97
N PHE A 167 -10.45 3.91 -19.81
CA PHE A 167 -8.99 3.81 -19.76
C PHE A 167 -8.38 3.81 -21.17
N ALA A 168 -7.14 4.31 -21.28
CA ALA A 168 -6.39 4.22 -22.51
C ALA A 168 -6.10 2.76 -22.88
N TYR A 169 -6.44 2.35 -24.09
CA TYR A 169 -6.20 1.00 -24.60
C TYR A 169 -5.03 1.00 -25.59
N PRO A 170 -4.08 0.03 -25.55
CA PRO A 170 -4.06 -1.21 -24.76
C PRO A 170 -3.10 -1.14 -23.54
N THR A 171 -3.46 -0.39 -22.51
CA THR A 171 -2.69 -0.35 -21.24
C THR A 171 -3.16 -1.42 -20.27
N ALA A 172 -2.30 -1.81 -19.32
CA ALA A 172 -2.71 -2.69 -18.22
C ALA A 172 -3.85 -2.09 -17.38
N ALA A 173 -3.94 -0.76 -17.28
CA ALA A 173 -5.06 -0.11 -16.62
C ALA A 173 -6.40 -0.33 -17.35
N SER A 174 -6.40 -0.47 -18.68
CA SER A 174 -7.63 -0.80 -19.44
C SER A 174 -8.21 -2.17 -19.13
N ASP A 175 -7.41 -3.06 -18.57
CA ASP A 175 -7.84 -4.38 -18.15
C ASP A 175 -8.60 -4.37 -16.80
N ILE A 176 -8.50 -3.29 -16.01
CA ILE A 176 -9.13 -3.18 -14.67
C ILE A 176 -10.63 -3.46 -14.72
N ALA A 177 -11.35 -2.92 -15.70
CA ALA A 177 -12.80 -3.15 -15.83
C ALA A 177 -13.15 -4.65 -15.97
N HIS A 178 -12.25 -5.43 -16.58
CA HIS A 178 -12.37 -6.88 -16.71
C HIS A 178 -11.91 -7.64 -15.46
N MET A 179 -11.10 -7.03 -14.60
CA MET A 179 -10.65 -7.59 -13.32
C MET A 179 -11.68 -7.47 -12.19
N LEU A 180 -12.67 -6.57 -12.33
CA LEU A 180 -13.74 -6.29 -11.36
C LEU A 180 -15.07 -6.95 -11.73
#